data_AF-A0A1G2DI93-F1
#
_entry.id   AF-A0A1G2DI93-F1
#
_cell.length_a   1.000
_cell.length_b   1.000
_cell.length_c   1.000
_cell.angle_alpha   90.00
_cell.angle_beta   90.00
_cell.angle_gamma   90.00
#
_symmetry.space_group_name_H-M   'P 1'
#
loop_
_entity.id
_entity.type
_entity.pdbx_description
1 polymer ?
#
loop_
_entity_poly.entity_id
_entity_poly.type
_entity_poly.pdbx_seq_one_letter_code
_entity_poly.pdbx_strand_id
1 'polypeptide(L)'
;MLETLPTESRPGNAHTREVNGLVYDVYKLIAKAEKLASTQKDVADFHKILVESCWCDLNGVRVTPQAVIDILQASHLDYEAAVKSRPELAEHVRQVQNADLQFPILLSEDDELLDGMHRLARHIVDGEKTIKAKILTISHVESSRIAKGSRVPHQ
;
A
#
# COMPACT_ATOMS: atom_id res chain seq x y z
N MET A 1 -18.29 16.11 1.15
CA MET A 1 -18.22 15.63 2.54
C MET A 1 -17.09 14.63 2.55
N LEU A 2 -15.93 14.93 3.13
CA LEU A 2 -14.83 13.95 3.23
C LEU A 2 -15.29 12.92 4.26
N GLU A 3 -15.59 11.69 3.82
CA GLU A 3 -15.83 10.61 4.77
C GLU A 3 -14.56 10.42 5.60
N THR A 4 -14.68 10.55 6.92
CA THR A 4 -13.57 10.30 7.84
C THR A 4 -13.24 8.81 7.78
N LEU A 5 -11.98 8.49 7.50
CA LEU A 5 -11.51 7.10 7.55
C LEU A 5 -11.82 6.48 8.93
N PRO A 6 -12.18 5.20 8.99
CA PRO A 6 -12.29 4.49 10.26
C PRO A 6 -10.98 4.60 11.07
N THR A 7 -11.08 4.64 12.39
CA THR A 7 -9.92 4.61 13.29
C THR A 7 -9.44 3.19 13.60
N GLU A 8 -10.23 2.18 13.24
CA GLU A 8 -9.91 0.76 13.38
C GLU A 8 -10.75 -0.11 12.44
N SER A 9 -10.24 -1.31 12.14
CA SER A 9 -10.89 -2.32 11.32
C SER A 9 -12.13 -2.91 11.99
N ARG A 10 -13.18 -3.15 11.21
CA ARG A 10 -14.45 -3.78 11.65
C ARG A 10 -14.91 -4.86 10.67
N PRO A 11 -15.71 -5.86 11.10
CA PRO A 11 -16.22 -6.90 10.19
C PRO A 11 -16.85 -6.29 8.94
N GLY A 12 -16.44 -6.75 7.75
CA GLY A 12 -16.87 -6.18 6.45
C GLY A 12 -16.14 -4.90 6.02
N ASN A 13 -15.25 -4.34 6.84
CA ASN A 13 -14.39 -3.20 6.50
C ASN A 13 -13.06 -3.31 7.28
N ALA A 14 -12.31 -4.36 6.97
CA ALA A 14 -11.00 -4.57 7.56
C ALA A 14 -9.93 -4.09 6.59
N HIS A 15 -8.91 -3.40 7.11
CA HIS A 15 -7.72 -3.08 6.33
C HIS A 15 -6.51 -3.49 7.16
N THR A 16 -5.85 -4.58 6.78
CA THR A 16 -4.79 -5.19 7.59
C THR A 16 -3.53 -5.43 6.78
N ARG A 17 -2.37 -5.28 7.41
CA ARG A 17 -1.07 -5.56 6.83
C ARG A 17 -0.37 -6.66 7.60
N GLU A 18 0.22 -7.63 6.91
CA GLU A 18 1.12 -8.62 7.52
C GLU A 18 2.58 -8.31 7.17
N VAL A 19 3.44 -8.16 8.17
CA VAL A 19 4.89 -7.96 8.02
C VAL A 19 5.60 -8.86 9.03
N ASN A 20 6.60 -9.63 8.59
CA ASN A 20 7.35 -10.59 9.42
C ASN A 20 6.46 -11.53 10.26
N GLY A 21 5.30 -11.93 9.72
CA GLY A 21 4.35 -12.82 10.39
C GLY A 21 3.49 -12.15 11.46
N LEU A 22 3.61 -10.85 11.64
CA LEU A 22 2.79 -10.00 12.52
C LEU A 22 1.72 -9.29 11.69
N VAL A 23 0.50 -9.21 12.23
CA VAL A 23 -0.65 -8.58 11.55
C VAL A 23 -0.98 -7.28 12.26
N TYR A 24 -1.14 -6.21 11.48
CA TYR A 24 -1.44 -4.86 11.96
C TYR A 24 -2.75 -4.35 11.36
N ASP A 25 -3.52 -3.61 12.15
CA ASP A 25 -4.68 -2.85 11.70
C ASP A 25 -4.23 -1.53 11.07
N VAL A 26 -4.40 -1.40 9.76
CA VAL A 26 -3.91 -0.25 9.01
C VAL A 26 -4.68 1.02 9.36
N TYR A 27 -5.97 0.94 9.71
CA TYR A 27 -6.72 2.11 10.15
C TYR A 27 -6.16 2.68 11.46
N LYS A 28 -5.71 1.82 12.39
CA LYS A 28 -5.03 2.26 13.61
C LYS A 28 -3.69 2.92 13.30
N LEU A 29 -2.93 2.39 12.34
CA LEU A 29 -1.67 2.98 11.90
C LEU A 29 -1.90 4.37 11.28
N ILE A 30 -2.91 4.51 10.42
CA ILE A 30 -3.30 5.79 9.80
C ILE A 30 -3.66 6.81 10.88
N ALA A 31 -4.57 6.47 11.81
CA ALA A 31 -5.01 7.37 12.87
C ALA A 31 -3.84 7.82 13.77
N LYS A 32 -2.88 6.94 14.03
CA LYS A 32 -1.65 7.28 14.78
C LYS A 32 -0.74 8.20 13.97
N ALA A 33 -0.62 7.95 12.66
CA ALA A 33 0.22 8.73 11.78
C ALA A 33 -0.31 10.16 11.56
N GLU A 34 -1.61 10.45 11.75
CA GLU A 34 -2.18 11.79 11.56
C GLU A 34 -1.38 12.90 12.26
N LYS A 35 -0.90 12.64 13.47
CA LYS A 35 -0.15 13.59 14.31
C LYS A 35 1.34 13.69 13.98
N LEU A 36 1.84 12.81 13.11
CA LEU A 36 3.26 12.75 12.77
C LEU A 36 3.58 13.72 11.63
N ALA A 37 4.77 14.32 11.69
CA ALA A 37 5.31 15.10 10.59
C ALA A 37 5.57 14.20 9.38
N SER A 38 5.36 14.76 8.18
CA SER A 38 5.72 14.06 6.94
C SER A 38 7.16 14.37 6.56
N THR A 39 7.87 13.37 6.06
CA THR A 39 9.20 13.50 5.47
C THR A 39 9.15 13.18 3.97
N GLN A 40 10.18 13.57 3.22
CA GLN A 40 10.36 13.15 1.82
C GLN A 40 11.37 12.00 1.79
N LYS A 41 11.06 10.95 1.03
CA LYS A 41 11.95 9.81 0.78
C LYS A 41 12.22 9.71 -0.72
N ASP A 42 13.42 9.26 -1.09
CA ASP A 42 13.71 8.98 -2.50
C ASP A 42 12.94 7.72 -2.90
N VAL A 43 12.29 7.76 -4.06
CA VAL A 43 11.55 6.61 -4.57
C VAL A 43 12.49 5.42 -4.85
N ALA A 44 13.75 5.68 -5.18
CA ALA A 44 14.76 4.65 -5.41
C ALA A 44 15.05 3.80 -4.15
N ASP A 45 14.82 4.34 -2.95
CA ASP A 45 15.03 3.62 -1.69
C ASP A 45 14.12 2.38 -1.56
N PHE A 46 13.00 2.35 -2.29
CA PHE A 46 11.98 1.31 -2.16
C PHE A 46 12.14 0.14 -3.14
N HIS A 47 13.22 0.09 -3.94
CA HIS A 47 13.41 -0.95 -4.96
C HIS A 47 13.24 -2.38 -4.42
N LYS A 48 13.78 -2.65 -3.21
CA LYS A 48 13.66 -3.98 -2.57
C LYS A 48 12.21 -4.38 -2.30
N ILE A 49 11.39 -3.43 -1.85
CA ILE A 49 9.99 -3.67 -1.48
C ILE A 49 9.13 -3.93 -2.73
N LEU A 50 9.49 -3.36 -3.89
CA LEU A 50 8.76 -3.54 -5.14
C LEU A 50 8.91 -4.93 -5.74
N VAL A 51 10.02 -5.61 -5.45
CA VAL A 51 10.31 -6.96 -5.95
C VAL A 51 9.81 -8.07 -5.02
N GLU A 52 9.25 -7.70 -3.85
CA GLU A 52 8.61 -8.64 -2.95
C GLU A 52 7.16 -8.91 -3.35
N SER A 53 6.73 -10.18 -3.35
CA SER A 53 5.37 -10.58 -3.71
C SER A 53 4.38 -10.30 -2.58
N CYS A 54 3.94 -9.04 -2.47
CA CYS A 54 2.99 -8.59 -1.46
C CYS A 54 1.55 -8.43 -1.96
N TRP A 55 1.30 -8.73 -3.24
CA TRP A 55 0.00 -8.61 -3.91
C TRP A 55 -0.48 -9.97 -4.43
N CYS A 56 -1.78 -10.08 -4.71
CA CYS A 56 -2.40 -11.24 -5.33
C CYS A 56 -3.26 -10.77 -6.50
N ASP A 57 -3.13 -11.43 -7.64
CA ASP A 57 -4.00 -11.20 -8.79
C ASP A 57 -5.43 -11.71 -8.51
N LEU A 58 -6.36 -11.49 -9.45
CA LEU A 58 -7.75 -11.94 -9.33
C LEU A 58 -7.92 -13.46 -9.22
N ASN A 59 -6.87 -14.24 -9.55
CA ASN A 59 -6.85 -15.69 -9.44
C ASN A 59 -6.19 -16.17 -8.14
N GLY A 60 -5.78 -15.25 -7.26
CA GLY A 60 -5.06 -15.55 -6.03
C GLY A 60 -3.57 -15.88 -6.22
N VAL A 61 -3.02 -15.67 -7.42
CA VAL A 61 -1.60 -15.85 -7.70
C VAL A 61 -0.83 -14.68 -7.14
N ARG A 62 0.25 -14.98 -6.40
CA ARG A 62 1.12 -13.94 -5.85
C ARG A 62 1.85 -13.18 -6.96
N VAL A 63 1.77 -11.86 -6.91
CA VAL A 63 2.40 -10.94 -7.86
C VAL A 63 3.16 -9.85 -7.12
N THR A 64 4.16 -9.27 -7.79
CA THR A 64 4.95 -8.16 -7.24
C THR A 64 4.37 -6.82 -7.69
N PRO A 65 4.52 -5.75 -6.89
CA PRO A 65 4.26 -4.39 -7.36
C PRO A 65 5.03 -4.03 -8.63
N GLN A 66 6.27 -4.49 -8.76
CA GLN A 66 7.09 -4.27 -9.95
C GLN A 66 6.41 -4.81 -11.22
N ALA A 67 5.79 -5.99 -11.17
CA ALA A 67 5.11 -6.54 -12.35
C ALA A 67 3.98 -5.63 -12.86
N VAL A 68 3.21 -5.01 -11.96
CA VAL A 68 2.14 -4.06 -12.33
C VAL A 68 2.74 -2.77 -12.90
N ILE A 69 3.82 -2.28 -12.30
CA ILE A 69 4.56 -1.10 -12.80
C ILE A 69 5.07 -1.36 -14.22
N ASP A 70 5.68 -2.53 -14.46
CA ASP A 70 6.24 -2.91 -15.77
C ASP A 70 5.15 -2.93 -16.85
N ILE A 71 3.97 -3.48 -16.55
CA ILE A 71 2.84 -3.52 -17.49
C ILE A 71 2.30 -2.13 -17.78
N LEU A 72 2.21 -1.26 -16.77
CA LEU A 72 1.79 0.13 -16.96
C LEU A 72 2.78 0.88 -17.85
N GLN A 73 4.08 0.71 -17.61
CA GLN A 73 5.13 1.33 -18.43
C GLN A 73 5.13 0.79 -19.86
N ALA A 74 5.01 -0.53 -20.04
CA ALA A 74 4.94 -1.17 -21.36
C ALA A 74 3.67 -0.76 -22.13
N SER A 75 2.60 -0.41 -21.43
CA SER A 75 1.36 0.13 -22.00
C SER A 75 1.39 1.65 -22.18
N HIS A 76 2.54 2.31 -22.01
CA HIS A 76 2.69 3.77 -22.10
C HIS A 76 1.71 4.53 -21.21
N LEU A 77 1.44 3.99 -20.02
CA LEU A 77 0.49 4.52 -19.03
C LEU A 77 -0.98 4.52 -19.48
N ASP A 78 -1.31 3.80 -20.56
CA ASP A 78 -2.69 3.48 -20.89
C ASP A 78 -3.19 2.38 -19.95
N TYR A 79 -3.89 2.79 -18.90
CA TYR A 79 -4.46 1.90 -17.88
C TYR A 79 -5.43 0.89 -18.47
N GLU A 80 -6.24 1.27 -19.46
CA GLU A 80 -7.21 0.36 -20.08
C GLU A 80 -6.50 -0.67 -20.97
N ALA A 81 -5.47 -0.25 -21.70
CA ALA A 81 -4.62 -1.18 -22.45
C ALA A 81 -3.88 -2.15 -21.50
N ALA A 82 -3.36 -1.66 -20.37
CA ALA A 82 -2.74 -2.48 -19.34
C ALA A 82 -3.72 -3.53 -18.79
N VAL A 83 -4.92 -3.12 -18.38
CA VAL A 83 -6.01 -4.03 -17.93
C VAL A 83 -6.36 -5.03 -19.02
N LYS A 84 -6.48 -4.61 -20.28
CA LYS A 84 -6.82 -5.51 -21.38
C LYS A 84 -5.73 -6.55 -21.66
N SER A 85 -4.46 -6.16 -21.52
CA SER A 85 -3.32 -7.06 -21.72
C SER A 85 -3.17 -8.08 -20.59
N ARG A 86 -3.57 -7.69 -19.37
CA ARG A 86 -3.37 -8.42 -18.12
C ARG A 86 -4.61 -8.28 -17.21
N PRO A 87 -5.74 -8.86 -17.61
CA PRO A 87 -7.00 -8.71 -16.88
C PRO A 87 -6.93 -9.25 -15.45
N GLU A 88 -6.05 -10.23 -15.19
CA GLU A 88 -5.79 -10.77 -13.86
C GLU A 88 -5.25 -9.70 -12.88
N LEU A 89 -4.62 -8.64 -13.38
CA LEU A 89 -4.08 -7.52 -12.58
C LEU A 89 -4.99 -6.29 -12.55
N ALA A 90 -6.22 -6.39 -13.07
CA ALA A 90 -7.10 -5.24 -13.26
C ALA A 90 -7.35 -4.43 -11.97
N GLU A 91 -7.49 -5.11 -10.83
CA GLU A 91 -7.71 -4.45 -9.55
C GLU A 91 -6.52 -3.58 -9.14
N HIS A 92 -5.30 -4.11 -9.22
CA HIS A 92 -4.10 -3.36 -8.86
C HIS A 92 -3.83 -2.21 -9.82
N VAL A 93 -4.03 -2.43 -11.12
CA VAL A 93 -3.91 -1.36 -12.14
C VAL A 93 -4.85 -0.19 -11.81
N ARG A 94 -6.10 -0.48 -11.48
CA ARG A 94 -7.09 0.54 -11.10
C ARG A 94 -6.78 1.18 -9.75
N GLN A 95 -6.30 0.43 -8.77
CA GLN A 95 -5.90 0.99 -7.47
C GLN A 95 -4.69 1.91 -7.60
N VAL A 96 -3.71 1.57 -8.45
CA VAL A 96 -2.60 2.47 -8.79
C VAL A 96 -3.12 3.71 -9.51
N GLN A 97 -4.01 3.55 -10.49
CA GLN A 97 -4.59 4.67 -11.24
C GLN A 97 -5.27 5.69 -10.33
N ASN A 98 -6.08 5.21 -9.38
CA ASN A 98 -6.93 6.01 -8.50
C ASN A 98 -6.27 6.34 -7.15
N ALA A 99 -4.97 6.05 -6.99
CA ALA A 99 -4.26 6.31 -5.75
C ALA A 99 -4.17 7.82 -5.47
N ASP A 100 -4.63 8.25 -4.29
CA ASP A 100 -4.52 9.65 -3.88
C ASP A 100 -3.12 9.97 -3.36
N LEU A 101 -2.36 10.75 -4.13
CA LEU A 101 -0.98 11.14 -3.84
C LEU A 101 -0.85 12.27 -2.80
N GLN A 102 -1.97 12.83 -2.32
CA GLN A 102 -1.92 13.79 -1.21
C GLN A 102 -1.57 13.11 0.11
N PHE A 103 -1.87 11.81 0.25
CA PHE A 103 -1.60 11.04 1.45
C PHE A 103 -0.19 10.42 1.43
N PRO A 104 0.56 10.52 2.54
CA PRO A 104 1.88 9.91 2.62
C PRO A 104 1.80 8.38 2.66
N ILE A 105 2.89 7.71 2.31
CA ILE A 105 3.10 6.30 2.66
C ILE A 105 3.42 6.16 4.14
N LEU A 106 3.14 4.99 4.72
CA LEU A 106 3.45 4.68 6.11
C LEU A 106 4.62 3.72 6.17
N LEU A 107 5.67 4.12 6.90
CA LEU A 107 6.85 3.32 7.14
C LEU A 107 6.96 2.97 8.63
N SER A 108 7.56 1.83 8.95
CA SER A 108 8.11 1.60 10.30
C SER A 108 9.44 2.36 10.47
N GLU A 109 9.95 2.44 11.69
CA GLU A 109 11.31 2.93 11.98
C GLU A 109 12.41 2.12 11.26
N ASP A 110 12.11 0.87 10.89
CA ASP A 110 13.02 -0.02 10.15
C ASP A 110 12.83 0.07 8.62
N ASP A 111 12.19 1.15 8.13
CA ASP A 111 11.86 1.41 6.72
C ASP A 111 10.96 0.34 6.05
N GLU A 112 10.23 -0.47 6.83
CA GLU A 112 9.23 -1.39 6.27
C GLU A 112 7.98 -0.65 5.81
N LEU A 113 7.48 -0.96 4.61
CA LEU A 113 6.24 -0.36 4.10
C LEU A 113 5.01 -1.00 4.76
N LEU A 114 4.35 -0.20 5.60
CA LEU A 114 3.16 -0.59 6.36
C LEU A 114 1.86 -0.30 5.58
N ASP A 115 1.80 0.81 4.85
CA ASP A 115 0.68 1.18 3.99
C ASP A 115 1.13 2.09 2.84
N GLY A 116 0.40 2.02 1.71
CA GLY A 116 0.59 2.92 0.58
C GLY A 116 1.36 2.32 -0.61
N MET A 117 1.41 0.99 -0.74
CA MET A 117 2.08 0.33 -1.88
C MET A 117 1.56 0.82 -3.24
N HIS A 118 0.24 1.03 -3.39
CA HIS A 118 -0.33 1.58 -4.62
C HIS A 118 0.06 3.04 -4.87
N ARG A 119 0.20 3.85 -3.81
CA ARG A 119 0.70 5.23 -3.91
C ARG A 119 2.16 5.24 -4.34
N LEU A 120 2.99 4.38 -3.76
CA LEU A 120 4.38 4.20 -4.16
C LEU A 120 4.48 3.79 -5.64
N ALA A 121 3.75 2.76 -6.05
CA ALA A 121 3.70 2.32 -7.44
C ALA A 121 3.25 3.46 -8.37
N ARG A 122 2.25 4.25 -7.98
CA ARG A 122 1.79 5.40 -8.75
C ARG A 122 2.88 6.46 -8.92
N HIS A 123 3.58 6.85 -7.86
CA HIS A 123 4.70 7.79 -7.93
C HIS A 123 5.80 7.30 -8.91
N ILE A 124 6.14 6.00 -8.87
CA ILE A 124 7.13 5.41 -9.77
C ILE A 124 6.67 5.50 -11.23
N VAL A 125 5.42 5.16 -11.49
CA VAL A 125 4.81 5.15 -12.83
C VAL A 125 4.72 6.57 -13.40
N ASP A 126 4.44 7.57 -12.56
CA ASP A 126 4.43 8.99 -12.93
C ASP A 126 5.84 9.59 -13.10
N GLY A 127 6.90 8.85 -12.76
CA GLY A 127 8.29 9.30 -12.87
C GLY A 127 8.72 10.26 -11.74
N GLU A 128 7.99 10.27 -10.63
CA GLU A 128 8.31 11.07 -9.45
C GLU A 128 9.56 10.53 -8.76
N LYS A 129 10.43 11.43 -8.31
CA LYS A 129 11.69 11.07 -7.63
C LYS A 129 11.54 10.95 -6.13
N THR A 130 10.50 11.57 -5.57
CA THR A 130 10.30 11.64 -4.13
C THR A 130 8.87 11.33 -3.76
N ILE A 131 8.69 10.75 -2.58
CA ILE A 131 7.37 10.44 -2.02
C ILE A 131 7.28 10.90 -0.57
N LYS A 132 6.10 11.42 -0.19
CA LYS A 132 5.81 11.79 1.20
C LYS A 132 5.68 10.51 2.03
N ALA A 133 6.37 10.44 3.15
CA ALA A 133 6.29 9.33 4.09
C ALA A 133 6.05 9.82 5.52
N LYS A 134 5.39 9.00 6.33
CA LYS A 134 5.29 9.15 7.78
C LYS A 134 5.88 7.91 8.44
N ILE A 135 6.78 8.12 9.40
CA ILE A 135 7.52 7.06 10.08
C ILE A 135 6.87 6.78 11.42
N LEU A 136 6.37 5.55 11.60
CA LEU A 136 5.71 5.07 12.80
C LEU A 136 6.74 4.38 13.69
N THR A 137 6.80 4.83 14.94
CA THR A 137 7.66 4.19 15.94
C THR A 137 7.18 2.80 16.32
N ILE A 138 8.08 1.98 16.90
CA ILE A 138 7.74 0.64 17.42
C ILE A 138 6.49 0.68 18.32
N SER A 139 6.34 1.70 19.17
CA SER A 139 5.16 1.86 20.04
C SER A 139 3.86 2.04 19.24
N HIS A 140 3.91 2.77 18.13
CA HIS A 140 2.75 2.93 17.26
C HIS A 140 2.39 1.61 16.55
N VAL A 141 3.40 0.88 16.09
CA VAL A 141 3.25 -0.39 15.37
C VAL A 141 2.70 -1.48 16.28
N GLU A 142 3.30 -1.71 17.45
CA GLU A 142 2.87 -2.72 18.41
C GLU A 142 1.45 -2.47 18.93
N SER A 143 1.09 -1.21 19.19
CA SER A 143 -0.28 -0.87 19.64
C SER A 143 -1.35 -1.01 18.55
N SER A 144 -0.95 -1.26 17.30
CA SER A 144 -1.85 -1.53 16.17
C SER A 144 -1.90 -3.02 15.80
N ARG A 145 -1.15 -3.86 16.51
CA ARG A 145 -1.08 -5.30 16.27
C ARG A 145 -2.40 -5.99 16.62
N ILE A 146 -2.80 -6.95 15.80
CA ILE A 146 -3.96 -7.80 16.02
C ILE A 146 -3.54 -9.27 16.02
N ALA A 147 -4.29 -10.13 16.71
CA ALA A 147 -3.94 -11.55 16.84
C ALA A 147 -4.02 -12.27 15.48
N LYS A 148 -3.04 -13.14 15.20
CA LYS A 148 -2.99 -13.97 14.00
C LYS A 148 -4.15 -14.98 14.04
N GLY A 149 -5.20 -14.73 13.26
CA GLY A 149 -6.46 -15.49 13.29
C GLY A 149 -7.68 -14.62 13.60
N SER A 150 -7.49 -13.43 14.18
CA SER A 150 -8.51 -12.39 14.30
C SER A 150 -8.61 -11.54 13.03
N ARG A 151 -8.25 -12.09 11.85
CA ARG A 151 -8.49 -11.39 10.59
C ARG A 151 -9.98 -11.12 10.54
N VAL A 152 -10.30 -9.85 10.67
CA VAL A 152 -11.65 -9.37 10.61
C VAL A 152 -12.12 -9.71 9.19
N PRO A 153 -13.10 -10.61 9.03
CA PRO A 153 -13.43 -11.15 7.72
C PRO A 153 -13.82 -10.01 6.78
N HIS A 154 -13.18 -9.96 5.62
CA HIS A 154 -13.77 -9.30 4.46
C HIS A 154 -14.99 -10.17 4.11
N GLN A 155 -16.19 -9.64 4.26
CA GLN A 155 -17.38 -10.34 3.77
C GLN A 155 -17.35 -10.42 2.25
#